data_AF-A0A971RK03-F1
#
_entry.id   AF-A0A971RK03-F1
#
_cell.length_a   1.000
_cell.length_b   1.000
_cell.length_c   1.000
_cell.angle_alpha   90.00
_cell.angle_beta   90.00
_cell.angle_gamma   90.00
#
_symmetry.space_group_name_H-M   'P 1'
#
loop_
_entity.id
_entity.type
_entity.pdbx_description
1 polymer ?
#
loop_
_entity_poly.entity_id
_entity_poly.type
_entity_poly.pdbx_seq_one_letter_code
_entity_poly.pdbx_strand_id
1 'polypeptide(L)'
;MTVKTVQKPAVGAALVVGGGIAGMQSALDLANAGYLVHLVTESSSIGGRMAQLDKTFPTNECAMCMLGPRMTDTFNHPNIRLHTCSYLEKVEGEKGHFTVQIKERARYVDIEECTACGECEKVCPVTVPNEYNEGAGTRKAIHKMFPQAVPNKYLITKRGTPPCRSACPAGTNAQGYIALIAQGKFAEALEVIHRRLPFAGICGRICHHPCESECNRAQYDDPIAIATLKRAAFDFGWEGAAAQAKKSPKQTTTKEEKVAIIGAGPAGLTAAQDLALAGYQVTVYDALNKPGGMLRGGIPRYRLPLEVVERETERILNLGVNFIGNTVVGKDITLAEIQQQYQAVILAIGLQQSRRLKIEGDNLRGILPGISFLRQSSLGNPPQIGKKVVVIGGGNVAIDVA
;
A
#
# COMPACT_ATOMS: atom_id res chain seq x y z
N MET A 1 -20.58 40.67 41.42
CA MET A 1 -21.14 39.33 41.68
C MET A 1 -21.08 38.53 40.40
N THR A 2 -19.99 37.78 40.22
CA THR A 2 -19.77 36.90 39.07
C THR A 2 -20.58 35.63 39.31
N VAL A 3 -21.68 35.46 38.59
CA VAL A 3 -22.48 34.24 38.61
C VAL A 3 -21.62 33.13 38.01
N LYS A 4 -20.94 32.36 38.87
CA LYS A 4 -20.37 31.07 38.49
C LYS A 4 -21.56 30.18 38.08
N THR A 5 -21.70 29.96 36.78
CA THR A 5 -22.59 28.93 36.24
C THR A 5 -22.17 27.59 36.82
N VAL A 6 -22.90 27.15 37.83
CA VAL A 6 -22.75 25.82 38.43
C VAL A 6 -23.14 24.82 37.34
N GLN A 7 -22.15 24.10 36.80
CA GLN A 7 -22.40 22.96 35.92
C GLN A 7 -23.17 21.91 36.72
N LYS A 8 -24.48 21.80 36.47
CA LYS A 8 -25.28 20.66 36.94
C LYS A 8 -24.72 19.38 36.29
N PRO A 9 -24.43 18.32 37.05
CA PRO A 9 -24.03 17.04 36.48
C PRO A 9 -25.19 16.50 35.62
N ALA A 10 -24.85 15.87 34.48
CA ALA A 10 -25.84 15.36 33.54
C ALA A 10 -26.79 14.35 34.20
N VAL A 11 -28.10 14.51 33.96
CA VAL A 11 -29.17 13.71 34.59
C VAL A 11 -29.29 12.30 33.95
N GLY A 12 -28.73 12.14 32.74
CA GLY A 12 -28.68 10.90 31.96
C GLY A 12 -28.02 11.14 30.60
N ALA A 13 -27.96 10.11 29.75
CA ALA A 13 -27.44 10.21 28.38
C ALA A 13 -28.53 9.92 27.34
N ALA A 14 -28.50 10.64 26.22
CA ALA A 14 -29.38 10.46 25.08
C ALA A 14 -28.56 10.23 23.80
N LEU A 15 -29.07 9.37 22.90
CA LEU A 15 -28.49 9.15 21.59
C LEU A 15 -29.41 9.79 20.53
N VAL A 16 -28.84 10.63 19.68
CA VAL A 16 -29.51 11.19 18.50
C VAL A 16 -28.82 10.65 17.25
N VAL A 17 -29.59 10.02 16.37
CA VAL A 17 -29.09 9.46 15.10
C VAL A 17 -29.50 10.38 13.95
N GLY A 18 -28.51 10.88 13.21
CA GLY A 18 -28.67 11.75 12.05
C GLY A 18 -28.25 13.19 12.32
N GLY A 19 -27.24 13.66 11.60
CA GLY A 19 -26.71 15.03 11.71
C GLY A 19 -27.47 16.10 10.91
N GLY A 20 -28.72 15.87 10.52
CA GLY A 20 -29.55 16.85 9.79
C GLY A 20 -30.14 17.93 10.70
N ILE A 21 -30.91 18.86 10.13
CA ILE A 21 -31.51 19.98 10.88
C ILE A 21 -32.33 19.54 12.11
N ALA A 22 -33.15 18.48 11.96
CA ALA A 22 -33.98 17.96 13.04
C ALA A 22 -33.14 17.28 14.14
N GLY A 23 -32.12 16.51 13.75
CA GLY A 23 -31.23 15.84 14.70
C GLY A 23 -30.38 16.83 15.48
N MET A 24 -29.83 17.85 14.81
CA MET A 24 -29.11 18.93 15.50
C MET A 24 -30.00 19.70 16.46
N GLN A 25 -31.23 20.05 16.06
CA GLN A 25 -32.17 20.72 16.97
C GLN A 25 -32.51 19.86 18.18
N SER A 26 -32.84 18.59 17.96
CA SER A 26 -33.15 17.65 19.03
C SER A 26 -31.97 17.48 19.99
N ALA A 27 -30.73 17.44 19.46
CA ALA A 27 -29.53 17.36 20.27
C ALA A 27 -29.32 18.62 21.11
N LEU A 28 -29.53 19.82 20.54
CA LEU A 28 -29.45 21.09 21.28
C LEU A 28 -30.50 21.16 22.38
N ASP A 29 -31.76 20.81 22.09
CA ASP A 29 -32.84 20.87 23.08
C ASP A 29 -32.60 19.93 24.26
N LEU A 30 -32.17 18.68 23.97
CA LEU A 30 -31.81 17.71 25.02
C LEU A 30 -30.57 18.15 25.81
N ALA A 31 -29.56 18.70 25.15
CA ALA A 31 -28.34 19.13 25.80
C ALA A 31 -28.56 20.36 26.70
N ASN A 32 -29.43 21.30 26.27
CA ASN A 32 -29.90 22.45 27.05
C ASN A 32 -30.78 22.03 28.23
N ALA A 33 -31.54 20.94 28.08
CA ALA A 33 -32.29 20.32 29.17
C ALA A 33 -31.40 19.58 30.20
N GLY A 34 -30.09 19.48 29.95
CA GLY A 34 -29.10 18.91 30.89
C GLY A 34 -28.74 17.45 30.67
N TYR A 35 -29.06 16.86 29.51
CA TYR A 35 -28.65 15.50 29.14
C TYR A 35 -27.30 15.51 28.41
N LEU A 36 -26.49 14.47 28.62
CA LEU A 36 -25.33 14.20 27.74
C LEU A 36 -25.85 13.60 26.44
N VAL A 37 -25.62 14.27 25.31
CA VAL A 37 -26.10 13.82 24.01
C VAL A 37 -24.96 13.26 23.17
N HIS A 38 -25.13 12.03 22.69
CA HIS A 38 -24.29 11.47 21.64
C HIS A 38 -25.00 11.69 20.29
N LEU A 39 -24.45 12.53 19.43
CA LEU A 39 -24.98 12.77 18.09
C LEU A 39 -24.19 11.95 17.08
N VAL A 40 -24.82 10.96 16.45
CA VAL A 40 -24.18 10.04 15.49
C VAL A 40 -24.60 10.39 14.07
N THR A 41 -23.63 10.51 13.16
CA THR A 41 -23.90 10.77 11.74
C THR A 41 -22.93 10.02 10.83
N GLU A 42 -23.46 9.41 9.77
CA GLU A 42 -22.67 8.69 8.77
C GLU A 42 -21.75 9.62 7.96
N SER A 43 -22.21 10.84 7.75
CA SER A 43 -21.47 11.89 7.04
C SER A 43 -20.26 12.36 7.83
N SER A 44 -19.27 12.89 7.12
CA SER A 44 -18.08 13.52 7.74
C SER A 44 -18.37 14.90 8.35
N SER A 45 -19.56 15.43 8.10
CA SER A 45 -20.07 16.70 8.62
C SER A 45 -21.55 16.56 9.01
N ILE A 46 -21.96 17.33 10.01
CA ILE A 46 -23.39 17.63 10.25
C ILE A 46 -23.89 18.66 9.23
N GLY A 47 -25.21 18.88 9.20
CA GLY A 47 -25.93 19.72 8.25
C GLY A 47 -26.96 18.97 7.41
N GLY A 48 -26.70 17.70 7.11
CA GLY A 48 -27.60 16.85 6.31
C GLY A 48 -27.88 17.41 4.92
N ARG A 49 -29.02 17.02 4.33
CA ARG A 49 -29.44 17.48 2.98
C ARG A 49 -29.64 19.00 2.90
N MET A 50 -30.02 19.64 4.00
CA MET A 50 -30.24 21.08 4.04
C MET A 50 -28.96 21.87 3.71
N ALA A 51 -27.77 21.31 4.02
CA ALA A 51 -26.50 21.93 3.66
C ALA A 51 -26.33 22.05 2.13
N GLN A 52 -26.89 21.12 1.36
CA GLN A 52 -26.78 21.09 -0.10
C GLN A 52 -27.72 22.10 -0.79
N LEU A 53 -28.66 22.71 -0.06
CA LEU A 53 -29.63 23.65 -0.61
C LEU A 53 -29.09 25.07 -0.54
N ASP A 54 -29.32 25.87 -1.58
CA ASP A 54 -29.11 27.32 -1.51
C ASP A 54 -30.25 27.98 -0.71
N LYS A 55 -31.49 27.68 -1.10
CA LYS A 55 -32.72 28.24 -0.51
C LYS A 55 -33.67 27.17 0.01
N THR A 56 -34.42 27.52 1.05
CA THR A 56 -35.50 26.69 1.62
C THR A 56 -36.85 27.14 1.09
N PHE A 57 -37.74 26.20 0.75
CA PHE A 57 -39.12 26.50 0.36
C PHE A 57 -40.04 26.38 1.59
N PRO A 58 -41.07 27.23 1.78
CA PRO A 58 -41.54 28.31 0.90
C PRO A 58 -40.93 29.69 1.14
N THR A 59 -40.15 29.87 2.22
CA THR A 59 -39.69 31.20 2.67
C THR A 59 -38.56 31.78 1.82
N ASN A 60 -37.93 30.98 0.96
CA ASN A 60 -36.75 31.35 0.16
C ASN A 60 -35.59 31.91 0.99
N GLU A 61 -35.48 31.45 2.24
CA GLU A 61 -34.39 31.81 3.14
C GLU A 61 -33.14 31.00 2.83
N CYS A 62 -31.96 31.60 3.06
CA CYS A 62 -30.67 30.94 2.88
C CYS A 62 -30.56 29.74 3.84
N ALA A 63 -30.39 28.54 3.29
CA ALA A 63 -30.32 27.33 4.11
C ALA A 63 -29.11 27.37 5.05
N MET A 64 -27.96 27.85 4.59
CA MET A 64 -26.74 27.94 5.39
C MET A 64 -26.84 29.00 6.51
N CYS A 65 -27.60 30.09 6.33
CA CYS A 65 -27.83 31.07 7.40
C CYS A 65 -28.64 30.47 8.56
N MET A 66 -29.58 29.57 8.25
CA MET A 66 -30.35 28.85 9.26
C MET A 66 -29.56 27.71 9.91
N LEU A 67 -28.73 27.04 9.10
CA LEU A 67 -28.01 25.82 9.49
C LEU A 67 -26.70 26.11 10.23
N GLY A 68 -25.94 27.11 9.77
CA GLY A 68 -24.60 27.45 10.25
C GLY A 68 -24.50 27.70 11.76
N PRO A 69 -25.38 28.54 12.36
CA PRO A 69 -25.42 28.74 13.80
C PRO A 69 -25.66 27.42 14.53
N ARG A 70 -26.65 26.63 14.10
CA ARG A 70 -26.99 25.33 14.72
C ARG A 70 -25.86 24.32 14.63
N MET A 71 -25.14 24.27 13.50
CA MET A 71 -23.98 23.40 13.36
C MET A 71 -22.87 23.80 14.34
N THR A 72 -22.60 25.10 14.45
CA THR A 72 -21.57 25.65 15.36
C THR A 72 -21.95 25.43 16.82
N ASP A 73 -23.20 25.70 17.19
CA ASP A 73 -23.73 25.49 18.54
C ASP A 73 -23.66 24.01 18.89
N THR A 74 -24.10 23.12 17.98
CA THR A 74 -24.09 21.67 18.21
C THR A 74 -22.68 21.15 18.45
N PHE A 75 -21.69 21.66 17.70
CA PHE A 75 -20.30 21.20 17.81
C PHE A 75 -19.59 21.73 19.06
N ASN A 76 -19.88 22.96 19.47
CA ASN A 76 -19.24 23.58 20.63
C ASN A 76 -19.99 23.33 21.95
N HIS A 77 -21.18 22.73 21.92
CA HIS A 77 -21.97 22.51 23.12
C HIS A 77 -21.29 21.50 24.06
N PRO A 78 -21.05 21.85 25.34
CA PRO A 78 -20.28 21.01 26.26
C PRO A 78 -20.92 19.64 26.55
N ASN A 79 -22.25 19.56 26.45
CA ASN A 79 -23.00 18.31 26.64
C ASN A 79 -23.28 17.53 25.35
N ILE A 80 -22.72 17.92 24.20
CA ILE A 80 -22.90 17.18 22.94
C ILE A 80 -21.57 16.55 22.53
N ARG A 81 -21.57 15.23 22.33
CA ARG A 81 -20.47 14.47 21.74
C ARG A 81 -20.85 14.09 20.32
N LEU A 82 -20.17 14.70 19.35
CA LEU A 82 -20.39 14.46 17.93
C LEU A 82 -19.55 13.29 17.41
N HIS A 83 -20.22 12.25 16.91
CA HIS A 83 -19.62 11.09 16.27
C HIS A 83 -19.88 11.17 14.76
N THR A 84 -18.95 11.79 14.03
CA THR A 84 -18.99 11.79 12.56
C THR A 84 -18.47 10.49 11.98
N CYS A 85 -18.72 10.23 10.69
CA CYS A 85 -18.26 9.00 10.05
C CYS A 85 -18.73 7.75 10.83
N SER A 86 -19.90 7.80 11.47
CA SER A 86 -20.32 6.79 12.42
C SER A 86 -21.76 6.39 12.17
N TYR A 87 -22.07 5.10 12.32
CA TYR A 87 -23.43 4.57 12.24
C TYR A 87 -23.70 3.60 13.39
N LEU A 88 -24.98 3.42 13.67
CA LEU A 88 -25.48 2.53 14.70
C LEU A 88 -25.45 1.09 14.17
N GLU A 89 -24.70 0.20 14.82
CA GLU A 89 -24.59 -1.21 14.43
C GLU A 89 -25.54 -2.10 15.22
N LYS A 90 -25.68 -1.84 16.54
CA LYS A 90 -26.54 -2.63 17.42
C LYS A 90 -27.11 -1.80 18.57
N VAL A 91 -28.32 -2.13 18.98
CA VAL A 91 -28.97 -1.63 20.20
C VAL A 91 -29.45 -2.82 21.01
N GLU A 92 -29.12 -2.85 22.30
CA GLU A 92 -29.54 -3.89 23.25
C GLU A 92 -30.11 -3.24 24.51
N GLY A 93 -31.12 -3.87 25.10
CA GLY A 93 -31.80 -3.39 26.31
C GLY A 93 -33.20 -2.86 26.04
N GLU A 94 -33.69 -2.01 26.93
CA GLU A 94 -35.06 -1.52 26.95
C GLU A 94 -35.13 0.01 26.95
N LYS A 95 -36.32 0.57 26.74
CA LYS A 95 -36.51 2.03 26.66
C LYS A 95 -36.00 2.71 27.94
N GLY A 96 -35.03 3.61 27.79
CA GLY A 96 -34.40 4.32 28.91
C GLY A 96 -33.18 3.61 29.53
N HIS A 97 -33.01 2.31 29.26
CA HIS A 97 -31.88 1.50 29.72
C HIS A 97 -31.38 0.62 28.58
N PHE A 98 -30.67 1.24 27.63
CA PHE A 98 -30.12 0.57 26.46
C PHE A 98 -28.64 0.86 26.29
N THR A 99 -27.93 -0.11 25.72
CA THR A 99 -26.55 0.01 25.28
C THR A 99 -26.52 0.01 23.76
N VAL A 100 -25.67 0.87 23.18
CA VAL A 100 -25.51 0.98 21.73
C VAL A 100 -24.08 0.66 21.32
N GLN A 101 -23.95 -0.04 20.20
CA GLN A 101 -22.68 -0.21 19.51
C GLN A 101 -22.67 0.71 18.29
N ILE A 102 -21.71 1.63 18.28
CA ILE A 102 -21.49 2.58 17.19
C ILE A 102 -20.23 2.16 16.45
N LYS A 103 -20.34 2.09 15.13
CA LYS A 103 -19.22 1.76 14.25
C LYS A 103 -18.74 3.01 13.55
N GLU A 104 -17.51 3.38 13.85
CA GLU A 104 -16.83 4.51 13.22
C GLU A 104 -16.00 4.03 12.02
N ARG A 105 -16.24 4.62 10.84
CA ARG A 105 -15.39 4.41 9.66
C ARG A 105 -14.18 5.33 9.72
N ALA A 106 -13.02 4.81 9.31
CA ALA A 106 -11.80 5.60 9.26
C ALA A 106 -11.96 6.84 8.36
N ARG A 107 -11.71 8.02 8.95
CA ARG A 107 -11.61 9.30 8.22
C ARG A 107 -10.32 9.37 7.37
N TYR A 108 -9.32 8.56 7.72
CA TYR A 108 -7.96 8.56 7.16
C TYR A 108 -7.20 9.89 7.32
N VAL A 109 -7.73 10.79 8.16
CA VAL A 109 -7.14 12.06 8.55
C VAL A 109 -7.38 12.19 10.04
N ASP A 110 -6.32 12.48 10.79
CA ASP A 110 -6.43 12.77 12.21
C ASP A 110 -7.15 14.11 12.41
N ILE A 111 -8.23 14.10 13.18
CA ILE A 111 -9.05 15.29 13.44
C ILE A 111 -8.26 16.30 14.28
N GLU A 112 -7.45 15.86 15.22
CA GLU A 112 -6.73 16.74 16.15
C GLU A 112 -5.57 17.44 15.44
N GLU A 113 -4.87 16.76 14.52
CA GLU A 113 -3.78 17.35 13.75
C GLU A 113 -4.24 18.18 12.54
N CYS A 114 -5.45 17.92 12.02
CA CYS A 114 -5.91 18.59 10.81
C CYS A 114 -6.29 20.06 11.05
N THR A 115 -5.52 20.99 10.49
CA THR A 115 -5.78 22.43 10.55
C THR A 115 -6.71 22.96 9.45
N ALA A 116 -7.20 22.08 8.57
CA ALA A 116 -8.04 22.41 7.43
C ALA A 116 -7.44 23.42 6.41
N CYS A 117 -6.11 23.49 6.31
CA CYS A 117 -5.38 24.42 5.43
C CYS A 117 -5.55 24.14 3.91
N GLY A 118 -5.88 22.91 3.52
CA GLY A 118 -6.11 22.53 2.11
C GLY A 118 -4.87 22.16 1.29
N GLU A 119 -3.68 22.15 1.87
CA GLU A 119 -2.46 21.71 1.17
C GLU A 119 -2.55 20.27 0.66
N CYS A 120 -3.22 19.40 1.43
CA CYS A 120 -3.43 18.01 1.05
C CYS A 120 -4.29 17.84 -0.22
N GLU A 121 -5.25 18.74 -0.47
CA GLU A 121 -6.11 18.71 -1.65
C GLU A 121 -5.31 19.06 -2.92
N LYS A 122 -4.40 20.04 -2.82
CA LYS A 122 -3.55 20.49 -3.94
C LYS A 122 -2.66 19.36 -4.46
N VAL A 123 -2.12 18.53 -3.57
CA VAL A 123 -1.19 17.43 -3.92
C VAL A 123 -1.89 16.11 -4.25
N CYS A 124 -3.20 16.00 -4.00
CA CYS A 124 -3.93 14.74 -4.15
C CYS A 124 -3.99 14.27 -5.62
N PRO A 125 -3.48 13.05 -5.91
CA PRO A 125 -3.42 12.59 -7.28
C PRO A 125 -4.75 12.00 -7.79
N VAL A 126 -5.66 11.67 -6.88
CA VAL A 126 -6.90 10.95 -7.19
C VAL A 126 -8.07 11.91 -7.23
N THR A 127 -8.85 11.80 -8.31
CA THR A 127 -10.10 12.53 -8.51
C THR A 127 -11.28 11.58 -8.42
N VAL A 128 -12.35 11.99 -7.74
CA VAL A 128 -13.59 11.24 -7.53
C VAL A 128 -14.81 12.12 -7.87
N PRO A 129 -15.97 11.54 -8.22
CA PRO A 129 -17.22 12.27 -8.34
C PRO A 129 -17.54 13.07 -7.08
N ASN A 130 -18.13 14.26 -7.25
CA ASN A 130 -18.49 15.10 -6.11
C ASN A 130 -19.85 14.70 -5.51
N GLU A 131 -19.82 13.86 -4.48
CA GLU A 131 -21.04 13.38 -3.79
C GLU A 131 -21.82 14.51 -3.13
N TYR A 132 -21.18 15.61 -2.71
CA TYR A 132 -21.90 16.76 -2.15
C TYR A 132 -22.81 17.42 -3.19
N ASN A 133 -22.36 17.47 -4.45
CA ASN A 133 -23.10 18.01 -5.58
C ASN A 133 -23.87 16.90 -6.34
N GLU A 134 -24.26 15.81 -5.69
CA GLU A 134 -25.02 14.70 -6.32
C GLU A 134 -24.35 14.12 -7.59
N GLY A 135 -23.01 14.09 -7.59
CA GLY A 135 -22.22 13.61 -8.72
C GLY A 135 -22.00 14.63 -9.84
N ALA A 136 -22.52 15.87 -9.71
CA ALA A 136 -22.22 16.94 -10.64
C ALA A 136 -20.76 17.40 -10.49
N GLY A 137 -19.94 17.04 -11.48
CA GLY A 137 -18.51 17.34 -11.50
C GLY A 137 -17.67 16.43 -10.61
N THR A 138 -16.42 16.81 -10.42
CA THR A 138 -15.42 16.00 -9.71
C THR A 138 -14.73 16.80 -8.61
N ARG A 139 -14.23 16.11 -7.59
CA ARG A 139 -13.39 16.64 -6.51
C ARG A 139 -12.20 15.72 -6.23
N LYS A 140 -11.27 16.15 -5.40
CA LYS A 140 -10.16 15.30 -4.95
C LYS A 140 -10.62 14.24 -3.96
N ALA A 141 -9.91 13.11 -3.92
CA ALA A 141 -10.23 12.02 -2.99
C ALA A 141 -10.08 12.47 -1.52
N ILE A 142 -9.08 13.30 -1.23
CA ILE A 142 -9.01 14.06 0.03
C ILE A 142 -9.74 15.39 -0.14
N HIS A 143 -10.75 15.64 0.70
CA HIS A 143 -11.59 16.84 0.60
C HIS A 143 -12.23 17.16 1.94
N LYS A 144 -12.89 18.31 2.04
CA LYS A 144 -13.96 18.57 3.01
C LYS A 144 -15.31 18.29 2.37
N MET A 145 -16.33 17.99 3.18
CA MET A 145 -17.67 17.75 2.63
C MET A 145 -18.19 18.98 1.89
N PHE A 146 -18.00 20.16 2.50
CA PHE A 146 -18.25 21.49 1.95
C PHE A 146 -17.40 22.52 2.73
N PRO A 147 -17.25 23.77 2.26
CA PRO A 147 -16.34 24.74 2.88
C PRO A 147 -16.60 25.01 4.37
N GLN A 148 -17.87 25.12 4.78
CA GLN A 148 -18.33 25.35 6.16
C GLN A 148 -18.70 24.05 6.91
N ALA A 149 -18.14 22.91 6.51
CA ALA A 149 -18.38 21.63 7.18
C ALA A 149 -18.07 21.70 8.68
N VAL A 150 -18.81 20.94 9.48
CA VAL A 150 -18.62 20.81 10.92
C VAL A 150 -18.59 19.32 11.29
N PRO A 151 -17.46 18.77 11.77
CA PRO A 151 -16.18 19.43 11.97
C PRO A 151 -15.56 19.91 10.64
N ASN A 152 -14.91 21.07 10.66
CA ASN A 152 -14.19 21.63 9.50
C ASN A 152 -12.87 20.89 9.31
N LYS A 153 -12.95 19.63 8.87
CA LYS A 153 -11.82 18.69 8.82
C LYS A 153 -11.88 17.88 7.53
N TYR A 154 -10.71 17.59 6.97
CA TYR A 154 -10.61 16.78 5.76
C TYR A 154 -10.91 15.30 6.03
N LEU A 155 -11.21 14.56 4.97
CA LEU A 155 -11.29 13.09 4.96
C LEU A 155 -10.77 12.56 3.63
N ILE A 156 -10.37 11.28 3.59
CA ILE A 156 -10.05 10.58 2.33
C ILE A 156 -11.18 9.62 1.99
N THR A 157 -11.81 9.80 0.83
CA THR A 157 -12.76 8.82 0.31
C THR A 157 -12.03 7.63 -0.31
N LYS A 158 -12.27 6.44 0.23
CA LYS A 158 -11.65 5.18 -0.21
C LYS A 158 -12.72 4.13 -0.50
N ARG A 159 -12.74 3.62 -1.74
CA ARG A 159 -13.73 2.65 -2.25
C ARG A 159 -13.36 1.19 -1.96
N GLY A 160 -12.76 0.92 -0.79
CA GLY A 160 -12.33 -0.43 -0.40
C GLY A 160 -10.98 -0.87 -0.99
N THR A 161 -10.79 -2.18 -1.16
CA THR A 161 -9.60 -2.80 -1.74
C THR A 161 -9.91 -3.26 -3.17
N PRO A 162 -9.19 -2.75 -4.19
CA PRO A 162 -9.44 -3.15 -5.57
C PRO A 162 -8.94 -4.58 -5.84
N PRO A 163 -9.58 -5.33 -6.76
CA PRO A 163 -9.23 -6.71 -7.04
C PRO A 163 -7.80 -6.88 -7.56
N CYS A 164 -7.29 -5.93 -8.34
CA CYS A 164 -5.89 -5.94 -8.79
C CYS A 164 -4.88 -5.91 -7.64
N ARG A 165 -5.23 -5.31 -6.49
CA ARG A 165 -4.39 -5.32 -5.28
C ARG A 165 -4.52 -6.66 -4.55
N SER A 166 -5.72 -7.19 -4.44
CA SER A 166 -5.98 -8.50 -3.82
C SER A 166 -5.30 -9.64 -4.58
N ALA A 167 -5.29 -9.58 -5.92
CA ALA A 167 -4.66 -10.56 -6.80
C ALA A 167 -3.12 -10.45 -6.82
N CYS A 168 -2.55 -9.31 -6.43
CA CYS A 168 -1.11 -9.13 -6.39
C CYS A 168 -0.52 -9.83 -5.16
N PRO A 169 0.40 -10.80 -5.30
CA PRO A 169 1.01 -11.47 -4.15
C PRO A 169 1.76 -10.52 -3.20
N ALA A 170 2.28 -9.41 -3.70
CA ALA A 170 2.93 -8.37 -2.89
C ALA A 170 1.95 -7.32 -2.33
N GLY A 171 0.67 -7.37 -2.73
CA GLY A 171 -0.35 -6.41 -2.29
C GLY A 171 -0.07 -4.96 -2.70
N THR A 172 0.59 -4.75 -3.84
CA THR A 172 0.98 -3.42 -4.34
C THR A 172 -0.23 -2.54 -4.65
N ASN A 173 -0.10 -1.22 -4.41
CA ASN A 173 -1.18 -0.27 -4.65
C ASN A 173 -1.19 0.24 -6.11
N ALA A 174 -1.72 -0.55 -7.04
CA ALA A 174 -1.82 -0.20 -8.45
C ALA A 174 -2.53 1.13 -8.70
N GLN A 175 -3.68 1.36 -8.05
CA GLN A 175 -4.42 2.61 -8.19
C GLN A 175 -3.57 3.84 -7.81
N GLY A 176 -2.78 3.73 -6.73
CA GLY A 176 -1.94 4.81 -6.24
C GLY A 176 -0.83 5.20 -7.21
N TYR A 177 -0.02 4.24 -7.65
CA TYR A 177 1.09 4.55 -8.56
C TYR A 177 0.60 4.89 -9.98
N ILE A 178 -0.52 4.32 -10.45
CA ILE A 178 -1.11 4.68 -11.74
C ILE A 178 -1.62 6.12 -11.73
N ALA A 179 -2.26 6.57 -10.64
CA ALA A 179 -2.69 7.96 -10.52
C ALA A 179 -1.51 8.95 -10.53
N LEU A 180 -0.36 8.55 -9.97
CA LEU A 180 0.87 9.35 -10.03
C LEU A 180 1.49 9.36 -11.44
N ILE A 181 1.54 8.19 -12.11
CA ILE A 181 2.00 8.09 -13.50
C ILE A 181 1.15 8.98 -14.44
N ALA A 182 -0.17 8.99 -14.25
CA ALA A 182 -1.07 9.83 -15.04
C ALA A 182 -0.78 11.35 -14.90
N GLN A 183 -0.03 11.76 -13.87
CA GLN A 183 0.42 13.14 -13.64
C GLN A 183 1.90 13.35 -14.01
N GLY A 184 2.56 12.38 -14.61
CA GLY A 184 4.00 12.42 -14.91
C GLY A 184 4.90 12.24 -13.68
N LYS A 185 4.35 11.89 -12.52
CA LYS A 185 5.07 11.72 -11.25
C LYS A 185 5.66 10.32 -11.12
N PHE A 186 6.59 9.97 -12.02
CA PHE A 186 7.15 8.62 -12.09
C PHE A 186 8.02 8.25 -10.88
N ALA A 187 8.76 9.21 -10.33
CA ALA A 187 9.61 8.98 -9.15
C ALA A 187 8.77 8.63 -7.91
N GLU A 188 7.70 9.39 -7.64
CA GLU A 188 6.77 9.12 -6.55
C GLU A 188 5.99 7.83 -6.79
N ALA A 189 5.61 7.54 -8.04
CA ALA A 189 4.96 6.27 -8.40
C ALA A 189 5.86 5.07 -8.07
N LEU A 190 7.16 5.17 -8.40
CA LEU A 190 8.15 4.14 -8.10
C LEU A 190 8.33 3.94 -6.59
N GLU A 191 8.36 5.03 -5.82
CA GLU A 191 8.41 4.96 -4.35
C GLU A 191 7.20 4.21 -3.79
N VAL A 192 5.98 4.50 -4.29
CA VAL A 192 4.75 3.80 -3.88
C VAL A 192 4.83 2.30 -4.17
N ILE A 193 5.46 1.89 -5.28
CA ILE A 193 5.69 0.48 -5.60
C ILE A 193 6.69 -0.14 -4.61
N HIS A 194 7.82 0.52 -4.37
CA HIS A 194 8.89 0.03 -3.49
C HIS A 194 8.46 -0.16 -2.02
N ARG A 195 7.40 0.51 -1.55
CA ARG A 195 6.80 0.27 -0.22
C ARG A 195 6.37 -1.17 0.02
N ARG A 196 6.13 -1.95 -1.05
CA ARG A 196 5.70 -3.35 -0.97
C ARG A 196 6.50 -4.30 -1.85
N LEU A 197 7.07 -3.80 -2.95
CA LEU A 197 7.73 -4.62 -3.95
C LEU A 197 9.15 -4.10 -4.19
N PRO A 198 10.19 -4.77 -3.65
CA PRO A 198 11.57 -4.32 -3.80
C PRO A 198 12.09 -4.34 -5.24
N PHE A 199 11.47 -5.15 -6.09
CA PHE A 199 11.89 -5.45 -7.46
C PHE A 199 10.87 -4.96 -8.49
N ALA A 200 10.58 -3.66 -8.46
CA ALA A 200 9.63 -3.00 -9.34
C ALA A 200 10.01 -3.16 -10.83
N GLY A 201 11.27 -2.91 -11.17
CA GLY A 201 11.79 -2.95 -12.54
C GLY A 201 11.82 -4.36 -13.12
N ILE A 202 12.23 -5.34 -12.32
CA ILE A 202 12.19 -6.77 -12.65
C ILE A 202 10.74 -7.23 -12.81
N CYS A 203 9.86 -6.99 -11.84
CA CYS A 203 8.45 -7.40 -11.95
C CYS A 203 7.68 -6.64 -13.02
N GLY A 204 8.14 -5.47 -13.48
CA GLY A 204 7.59 -4.80 -14.66
C GLY A 204 7.92 -5.52 -15.98
N ARG A 205 8.88 -6.45 -15.98
CA ARG A 205 9.36 -7.17 -17.17
C ARG A 205 8.96 -8.65 -17.20
N ILE A 206 9.01 -9.33 -16.05
CA ILE A 206 8.87 -10.79 -15.99
C ILE A 206 7.67 -11.30 -15.16
N CYS A 207 6.86 -10.40 -14.60
CA CYS A 207 5.68 -10.81 -13.83
C CYS A 207 4.60 -11.38 -14.77
N HIS A 208 3.91 -12.43 -14.32
CA HIS A 208 2.74 -13.01 -14.99
C HIS A 208 1.43 -12.21 -14.73
N HIS A 209 1.55 -11.00 -14.17
CA HIS A 209 0.51 -9.98 -14.04
C HIS A 209 -0.91 -10.47 -13.65
N PRO A 210 -1.08 -11.22 -12.53
CA PRO A 210 -2.40 -11.70 -12.09
C PRO A 210 -3.37 -10.55 -11.76
N CYS A 211 -2.81 -9.39 -11.41
CA CYS A 211 -3.54 -8.15 -11.20
C CYS A 211 -4.30 -7.63 -12.43
N GLU A 212 -3.87 -8.00 -13.64
CA GLU A 212 -4.52 -7.59 -14.89
C GLU A 212 -5.68 -8.53 -15.22
N SER A 213 -5.55 -9.83 -14.91
CA SER A 213 -6.62 -10.82 -15.06
C SER A 213 -7.84 -10.48 -14.20
N GLU A 214 -7.62 -9.96 -13.00
CA GLU A 214 -8.69 -9.57 -12.07
C GLU A 214 -9.10 -8.08 -12.20
N CYS A 215 -8.73 -7.41 -13.28
CA CYS A 215 -8.99 -5.98 -13.42
C CYS A 215 -10.47 -5.69 -13.70
N ASN A 216 -11.12 -4.87 -12.85
CA ASN A 216 -12.51 -4.43 -13.09
C ASN A 216 -12.73 -3.76 -14.47
N ARG A 217 -11.69 -3.16 -15.05
CA ARG A 217 -11.79 -2.53 -16.38
C ARG A 217 -12.07 -3.55 -17.48
N ALA A 218 -11.62 -4.80 -17.30
CA ALA A 218 -11.88 -5.92 -18.21
C ALA A 218 -13.38 -6.26 -18.39
N GLN A 219 -14.26 -5.73 -17.52
CA GLN A 219 -15.72 -5.87 -17.67
C GLN A 219 -16.31 -4.93 -18.74
N TYR A 220 -15.54 -3.94 -19.21
CA TYR A 220 -15.97 -2.95 -20.19
C TYR A 220 -15.15 -3.01 -21.48
N ASP A 221 -13.82 -3.11 -21.37
CA ASP A 221 -12.86 -3.20 -22.48
C ASP A 221 -11.59 -3.96 -22.01
N ASP A 222 -10.39 -3.50 -22.36
CA ASP A 222 -9.14 -4.15 -21.98
C ASP A 222 -8.72 -3.87 -20.53
N PRO A 223 -8.09 -4.85 -19.84
CA PRO A 223 -7.48 -4.59 -18.55
C PRO A 223 -6.39 -3.52 -18.67
N ILE A 224 -6.20 -2.78 -17.59
CA ILE A 224 -5.10 -1.81 -17.53
C ILE A 224 -3.77 -2.58 -17.60
N ALA A 225 -2.81 -2.10 -18.41
CA ALA A 225 -1.46 -2.66 -18.53
C ALA A 225 -0.59 -2.34 -17.29
N ILE A 226 -0.99 -2.85 -16.13
CA ILE A 226 -0.41 -2.62 -14.81
C ILE A 226 1.08 -2.99 -14.77
N ALA A 227 1.50 -4.09 -15.41
CA ALA A 227 2.89 -4.52 -15.47
C ALA A 227 3.74 -3.54 -16.31
N THR A 228 3.24 -3.11 -17.46
CA THR A 228 3.90 -2.12 -18.32
C THR A 228 4.00 -0.76 -17.62
N LEU A 229 2.95 -0.33 -16.90
CA LEU A 229 2.99 0.90 -16.11
C LEU A 229 3.97 0.80 -14.94
N LYS A 230 4.10 -0.38 -14.31
CA LYS A 230 5.14 -0.64 -13.30
C LYS A 230 6.55 -0.53 -13.89
N ARG A 231 6.76 -1.07 -15.10
CA ARG A 231 8.00 -0.90 -15.85
C ARG A 231 8.27 0.58 -16.16
N ALA A 232 7.26 1.32 -16.63
CA ALA A 232 7.39 2.75 -16.91
C ALA A 232 7.75 3.56 -15.66
N ALA A 233 7.13 3.26 -14.51
CA ALA A 233 7.51 3.87 -13.23
C ALA A 233 8.98 3.65 -12.89
N PHE A 234 9.51 2.44 -13.13
CA PHE A 234 10.93 2.17 -12.94
C PHE A 234 11.79 2.91 -13.98
N ASP A 235 11.51 2.74 -15.28
CA ASP A 235 12.35 3.24 -16.37
C ASP A 235 12.44 4.77 -16.38
N PHE A 236 11.34 5.48 -16.10
CA PHE A 236 11.30 6.95 -16.09
C PHE A 236 11.47 7.58 -14.70
N GLY A 237 11.18 6.83 -13.63
CA GLY A 237 11.22 7.35 -12.26
C GLY A 237 12.55 7.12 -11.54
N TRP A 238 13.43 6.27 -12.06
CA TRP A 238 14.63 5.81 -11.34
C TRP A 238 15.55 6.96 -10.89
N GLU A 239 15.91 7.86 -11.79
CA GLU A 239 16.84 8.95 -11.46
C GLU A 239 16.27 9.91 -10.40
N GLY A 240 14.99 10.27 -10.55
CA GLY A 240 14.29 11.11 -9.57
C GLY A 240 14.19 10.44 -8.20
N ALA A 241 13.81 9.16 -8.17
CA ALA A 241 13.71 8.39 -6.93
C ALA A 241 15.10 8.21 -6.26
N ALA A 242 16.14 7.94 -7.05
CA ALA A 242 17.51 7.82 -6.54
C ALA A 242 18.01 9.16 -5.95
N ALA A 243 17.69 10.29 -6.57
CA ALA A 243 18.02 11.60 -6.05
C ALA A 243 17.29 11.91 -4.73
N GLN A 244 16.03 11.51 -4.60
CA GLN A 244 15.26 11.65 -3.35
C GLN A 244 15.82 10.75 -2.23
N ALA A 245 16.19 9.51 -2.54
CA ALA A 245 16.78 8.58 -1.58
C ALA A 245 18.09 9.12 -0.99
N LYS A 246 18.93 9.78 -1.80
CA LYS A 246 20.19 10.41 -1.32
C LYS A 246 19.96 11.54 -0.31
N LYS A 247 18.80 12.20 -0.33
CA LYS A 247 18.43 13.26 0.61
C LYS A 247 17.87 12.72 1.93
N SER A 248 17.45 11.46 1.94
CA SER A 248 16.94 10.82 3.16
C SER A 248 18.11 10.47 4.09
N PRO A 249 17.92 10.50 5.42
CA PRO A 249 18.94 10.04 6.34
C PRO A 249 19.38 8.62 5.95
N LYS A 250 20.69 8.37 5.88
CA LYS A 250 21.17 7.00 5.72
C LYS A 250 20.63 6.20 6.89
N GLN A 251 19.97 5.09 6.60
CA GLN A 251 19.55 4.18 7.65
C GLN A 251 20.78 3.71 8.40
N THR A 252 20.79 4.02 9.69
CA THR A 252 21.79 3.54 10.61
C THR A 252 21.25 2.28 11.25
N THR A 253 22.10 1.26 11.36
CA THR A 253 21.85 0.11 12.21
C THR A 253 21.50 0.59 13.62
N THR A 254 20.32 0.25 14.09
CA THR A 254 19.85 0.61 15.45
C THR A 254 19.88 -0.58 16.41
N LYS A 255 20.10 -1.79 15.90
CA LYS A 255 20.09 -3.04 16.65
C LYS A 255 21.45 -3.72 16.64
N GLU A 256 21.81 -4.34 17.76
CA GLU A 256 23.07 -5.07 17.90
C GLU A 256 23.00 -6.47 17.26
N GLU A 257 21.80 -7.03 17.12
CA GLU A 257 21.58 -8.36 16.59
C GLU A 257 21.94 -8.45 15.10
N LYS A 258 22.62 -9.55 14.78
CA LYS A 258 23.11 -9.91 13.44
C LYS A 258 22.27 -11.04 12.87
N VAL A 259 21.86 -10.88 11.62
CA VAL A 259 21.10 -11.87 10.86
C VAL A 259 21.87 -12.28 9.62
N ALA A 260 22.05 -13.59 9.41
CA ALA A 260 22.60 -14.13 8.19
C ALA A 260 21.49 -14.58 7.24
N ILE A 261 21.68 -14.35 5.95
CA ILE A 261 20.78 -14.80 4.89
C ILE A 261 21.62 -15.60 3.89
N ILE A 262 21.20 -16.82 3.59
CA ILE A 262 21.89 -17.71 2.67
C ILE A 262 21.11 -17.75 1.36
N GLY A 263 21.64 -17.07 0.34
CA GLY A 263 21.04 -16.88 -0.99
C GLY A 263 20.63 -15.44 -1.25
N ALA A 264 21.24 -14.80 -2.23
CA ALA A 264 20.96 -13.45 -2.73
C ALA A 264 20.00 -13.46 -3.92
N GLY A 265 19.03 -14.39 -3.93
CA GLY A 265 17.88 -14.37 -4.83
C GLY A 265 16.79 -13.39 -4.37
N PRO A 266 15.64 -13.32 -5.08
CA PRO A 266 14.54 -12.42 -4.73
C PRO A 266 14.11 -12.54 -3.26
N ALA A 267 13.90 -13.76 -2.77
CA ALA A 267 13.46 -13.99 -1.39
C ALA A 267 14.46 -13.48 -0.34
N GLY A 268 15.75 -13.81 -0.51
CA GLY A 268 16.79 -13.43 0.44
C GLY A 268 17.05 -11.93 0.43
N LEU A 269 17.02 -11.29 -0.74
CA LEU A 269 17.19 -9.84 -0.84
C LEU A 269 15.98 -9.05 -0.34
N THR A 270 14.76 -9.56 -0.53
CA THR A 270 13.57 -8.96 0.11
C THR A 270 13.67 -9.04 1.63
N ALA A 271 14.03 -10.22 2.18
CA ALA A 271 14.26 -10.36 3.61
C ALA A 271 15.39 -9.45 4.11
N ALA A 272 16.48 -9.31 3.33
CA ALA A 272 17.58 -8.41 3.66
C ALA A 272 17.13 -6.96 3.72
N GLN A 273 16.33 -6.52 2.75
CA GLN A 273 15.75 -5.18 2.73
C GLN A 273 14.93 -4.95 4.00
N ASP A 274 13.95 -5.81 4.28
CA ASP A 274 13.01 -5.58 5.38
C ASP A 274 13.71 -5.60 6.75
N LEU A 275 14.71 -6.47 6.94
CA LEU A 275 15.53 -6.52 8.14
C LEU A 275 16.44 -5.30 8.29
N ALA A 276 17.06 -4.83 7.19
CA ALA A 276 17.86 -3.61 7.21
C ALA A 276 16.99 -2.38 7.52
N LEU A 277 15.80 -2.29 6.92
CA LEU A 277 14.82 -1.23 7.22
C LEU A 277 14.37 -1.25 8.69
N ALA A 278 14.30 -2.45 9.30
CA ALA A 278 13.98 -2.64 10.72
C ALA A 278 15.18 -2.43 11.67
N GLY A 279 16.36 -2.08 11.13
CA GLY A 279 17.55 -1.67 11.89
C GLY A 279 18.54 -2.79 12.25
N TYR A 280 18.36 -4.02 11.73
CA TYR A 280 19.25 -5.16 11.99
C TYR A 280 20.54 -5.11 11.16
N GLN A 281 21.60 -5.77 11.66
CA GLN A 281 22.82 -6.00 10.89
C GLN A 281 22.65 -7.24 10.02
N VAL A 282 22.61 -7.05 8.70
CA VAL A 282 22.32 -8.14 7.76
C VAL A 282 23.56 -8.50 6.94
N THR A 283 23.92 -9.78 6.93
CA THR A 283 24.90 -10.35 5.99
C THR A 283 24.23 -11.34 5.07
N VAL A 284 24.42 -11.19 3.77
CA VAL A 284 23.91 -12.11 2.74
C VAL A 284 25.07 -12.89 2.12
N TYR A 285 25.02 -14.21 2.19
CA TYR A 285 25.96 -15.12 1.54
C TYR A 285 25.36 -15.63 0.23
N ASP A 286 26.13 -15.67 -0.86
CA ASP A 286 25.70 -16.28 -2.12
C ASP A 286 26.86 -16.99 -2.84
N ALA A 287 26.51 -18.03 -3.59
CA ALA A 287 27.45 -18.79 -4.41
C ALA A 287 27.98 -17.98 -5.61
N LEU A 288 27.19 -17.03 -6.12
CA LEU A 288 27.59 -16.13 -7.20
C LEU A 288 28.41 -14.97 -6.64
N ASN A 289 29.24 -14.39 -7.50
CA ASN A 289 30.06 -13.22 -7.18
C ASN A 289 29.25 -11.92 -7.03
N LYS A 290 28.00 -11.89 -7.50
CA LYS A 290 27.10 -10.74 -7.48
C LYS A 290 25.68 -11.18 -7.13
N PRO A 291 24.89 -10.35 -6.44
CA PRO A 291 23.51 -10.67 -6.06
C PRO A 291 22.58 -10.81 -7.28
N GLY A 292 21.43 -11.44 -7.04
CA GLY A 292 20.33 -11.60 -7.99
C GLY A 292 19.86 -13.04 -8.15
N GLY A 293 20.64 -14.04 -7.73
CA GLY A 293 20.28 -15.46 -7.85
C GLY A 293 19.82 -15.83 -9.26
N MET A 294 18.62 -16.43 -9.39
CA MET A 294 18.04 -16.79 -10.69
C MET A 294 17.73 -15.59 -11.59
N LEU A 295 17.52 -14.39 -11.04
CA LEU A 295 17.34 -13.18 -11.85
C LEU A 295 18.61 -12.86 -12.64
N ARG A 296 19.77 -13.12 -12.05
CA ARG A 296 21.08 -12.93 -12.68
C ARG A 296 21.49 -14.13 -13.53
N GLY A 297 21.29 -15.34 -13.00
CA GLY A 297 21.87 -16.57 -13.55
C GLY A 297 20.86 -17.57 -14.13
N GLY A 298 19.61 -17.19 -14.37
CA GLY A 298 18.61 -18.10 -14.90
C GLY A 298 17.68 -17.49 -15.96
N ILE A 299 17.50 -16.17 -15.98
CA ILE A 299 16.60 -15.50 -16.93
C ILE A 299 17.40 -14.94 -18.12
N PRO A 300 16.97 -15.19 -19.37
CA PRO A 300 17.61 -14.63 -20.55
C PRO A 300 17.62 -13.10 -20.58
N ARG A 301 18.70 -12.53 -21.12
CA ARG A 301 18.94 -11.07 -21.16
C ARG A 301 17.91 -10.29 -21.97
N TYR A 302 17.35 -10.91 -23.02
CA TYR A 302 16.30 -10.29 -23.83
C TYR A 302 14.99 -10.09 -23.06
N ARG A 303 14.72 -10.90 -22.01
CA ARG A 303 13.57 -10.73 -21.11
C ARG A 303 13.90 -9.82 -19.94
N LEU A 304 15.07 -10.01 -19.34
CA LEU A 304 15.50 -9.27 -18.16
C LEU A 304 16.94 -8.75 -18.35
N PRO A 305 17.08 -7.46 -18.72
CA PRO A 305 18.39 -6.85 -18.85
C PRO A 305 19.15 -6.84 -17.52
N LEU A 306 20.46 -7.09 -17.59
CA LEU A 306 21.29 -7.23 -16.39
C LEU A 306 21.41 -5.90 -15.63
N GLU A 307 21.38 -4.76 -16.32
CA GLU A 307 21.45 -3.45 -15.68
C GLU A 307 20.26 -3.19 -14.73
N VAL A 308 19.09 -3.77 -15.01
CA VAL A 308 17.90 -3.65 -14.15
C VAL A 308 18.11 -4.44 -12.86
N VAL A 309 18.65 -5.67 -12.99
CA VAL A 309 18.99 -6.50 -11.84
C VAL A 309 20.05 -5.82 -10.99
N GLU A 310 21.09 -5.26 -11.59
CA GLU A 310 22.16 -4.55 -10.88
C GLU A 310 21.61 -3.36 -10.11
N ARG A 311 20.84 -2.48 -10.76
CA ARG A 311 20.21 -1.32 -10.12
C ARG A 311 19.37 -1.69 -8.90
N GLU A 312 18.48 -2.68 -9.03
CA GLU A 312 17.58 -3.05 -7.92
C GLU A 312 18.28 -3.77 -6.79
N THR A 313 19.27 -4.62 -7.11
CA THR A 313 20.06 -5.30 -6.07
C THR A 313 20.99 -4.33 -5.35
N GLU A 314 21.66 -3.41 -6.04
CA GLU A 314 22.48 -2.35 -5.44
C GLU A 314 21.65 -1.43 -4.54
N ARG A 315 20.42 -1.09 -4.93
CA ARG A 315 19.51 -0.31 -4.08
C ARG A 315 19.29 -0.96 -2.73
N ILE A 316 19.17 -2.30 -2.68
CA ILE A 316 19.01 -3.06 -1.44
C ILE A 316 20.33 -3.09 -0.66
N LEU A 317 21.46 -3.35 -1.33
CA LEU A 317 22.77 -3.36 -0.68
C LEU A 317 23.12 -2.01 -0.05
N ASN A 318 22.73 -0.90 -0.69
CA ASN A 318 22.93 0.46 -0.20
C ASN A 318 22.18 0.78 1.12
N LEU A 319 21.33 -0.12 1.61
CA LEU A 319 20.73 -0.05 2.95
C LEU A 319 21.68 -0.51 4.06
N GLY A 320 22.96 -0.79 3.74
CA GLY A 320 23.95 -1.28 4.69
C GLY A 320 23.99 -2.82 4.79
N VAL A 321 23.40 -3.52 3.82
CA VAL A 321 23.45 -4.99 3.77
C VAL A 321 24.85 -5.42 3.32
N ASN A 322 25.53 -6.20 4.15
CA ASN A 322 26.82 -6.78 3.80
C ASN A 322 26.63 -7.97 2.87
N PHE A 323 27.34 -8.01 1.74
CA PHE A 323 27.24 -9.09 0.76
C PHE A 323 28.56 -9.86 0.65
N ILE A 324 28.47 -11.18 0.84
CA ILE A 324 29.60 -12.12 0.73
C ILE A 324 29.29 -13.09 -0.41
N GLY A 325 29.82 -12.78 -1.60
CA GLY A 325 29.70 -13.62 -2.78
C GLY A 325 30.74 -14.75 -2.81
N ASN A 326 30.70 -15.55 -3.88
CA ASN A 326 31.62 -16.67 -4.13
C ASN A 326 31.71 -17.67 -2.95
N THR A 327 30.65 -17.81 -2.17
CA THR A 327 30.64 -18.63 -0.95
C THR A 327 29.47 -19.60 -0.98
N VAL A 328 29.78 -20.89 -1.08
CA VAL A 328 28.81 -21.97 -1.03
C VAL A 328 28.71 -22.50 0.39
N VAL A 329 27.64 -22.12 1.09
CA VAL A 329 27.35 -22.67 2.43
C VAL A 329 27.06 -24.17 2.34
N GLY A 330 27.74 -24.96 3.17
CA GLY A 330 27.79 -26.41 3.13
C GLY A 330 29.04 -26.96 2.43
N LYS A 331 29.82 -26.13 1.74
CA LYS A 331 31.10 -26.50 1.11
C LYS A 331 32.27 -25.64 1.60
N ASP A 332 32.14 -24.32 1.48
CA ASP A 332 33.20 -23.36 1.81
C ASP A 332 33.11 -22.88 3.26
N ILE A 333 31.88 -22.80 3.80
CA ILE A 333 31.57 -22.54 5.21
C ILE A 333 30.40 -23.40 5.63
N THR A 334 30.37 -23.89 6.87
CA THR A 334 29.29 -24.72 7.39
C THR A 334 28.14 -23.86 7.95
N LEU A 335 26.93 -24.43 7.97
CA LEU A 335 25.79 -23.77 8.60
C LEU A 335 26.00 -23.56 10.11
N ALA A 336 26.69 -24.49 10.78
CA ALA A 336 26.97 -24.41 12.22
C ALA A 336 27.87 -23.20 12.56
N GLU A 337 28.89 -22.93 11.74
CA GLU A 337 29.75 -21.74 11.93
C GLU A 337 28.97 -20.44 11.78
N ILE A 338 28.01 -20.38 10.84
CA ILE A 338 27.12 -19.23 10.69
C ILE A 338 26.20 -19.11 11.92
N GLN A 339 25.61 -20.21 12.40
CA GLN A 339 24.73 -20.18 13.56
C GLN A 339 25.44 -19.73 14.85
N GLN A 340 26.76 -19.89 14.96
CA GLN A 340 27.54 -19.38 16.08
C GLN A 340 27.75 -17.87 16.04
N GLN A 341 27.72 -17.25 14.86
CA GLN A 341 28.02 -15.82 14.67
C GLN A 341 26.79 -14.92 14.58
N TYR A 342 25.62 -15.50 14.28
CA TYR A 342 24.39 -14.78 13.99
C TYR A 342 23.24 -15.27 14.87
N GLN A 343 22.37 -14.36 15.32
CA GLN A 343 21.22 -14.70 16.16
C GLN A 343 20.10 -15.37 15.37
N ALA A 344 20.04 -15.14 14.06
CA ALA A 344 19.08 -15.79 13.17
C ALA A 344 19.72 -16.05 11.80
N VAL A 345 19.25 -17.12 11.15
CA VAL A 345 19.67 -17.52 9.81
C VAL A 345 18.45 -17.77 8.94
N ILE A 346 18.41 -17.15 7.76
CA ILE A 346 17.35 -17.33 6.77
C ILE A 346 17.91 -18.12 5.58
N LEU A 347 17.30 -19.26 5.26
CA LEU A 347 17.65 -20.06 4.08
C LEU A 347 16.80 -19.62 2.88
N ALA A 348 17.43 -18.93 1.93
CA ALA A 348 16.84 -18.41 0.70
C ALA A 348 17.55 -18.95 -0.56
N ILE A 349 18.06 -20.18 -0.49
CA ILE A 349 18.89 -20.81 -1.53
C ILE A 349 18.13 -21.19 -2.80
N GLY A 350 16.80 -21.28 -2.75
CA GLY A 350 15.96 -21.70 -3.87
C GLY A 350 16.25 -23.13 -4.36
N LEU A 351 15.69 -23.47 -5.53
CA LEU A 351 15.88 -24.78 -6.16
C LEU A 351 16.98 -24.71 -7.22
N GLN A 352 18.13 -25.32 -6.92
CA GLN A 352 19.35 -25.19 -7.72
C GLN A 352 19.52 -26.31 -8.76
N GLN A 353 18.74 -27.39 -8.67
CA GLN A 353 18.86 -28.59 -9.50
C GLN A 353 17.67 -28.75 -10.46
N SER A 354 17.95 -29.27 -11.67
CA SER A 354 16.90 -29.62 -12.63
C SER A 354 16.29 -30.98 -12.32
N ARG A 355 15.01 -31.17 -12.63
CA ARG A 355 14.38 -32.49 -12.63
C ARG A 355 15.01 -33.36 -13.75
N ARG A 356 15.23 -34.64 -13.45
CA ARG A 356 15.76 -35.63 -14.39
C ARG A 356 14.64 -36.51 -14.93
N LEU A 357 14.79 -37.02 -16.14
CA LEU A 357 13.76 -37.80 -16.84
C LEU A 357 13.60 -39.23 -16.31
N LYS A 358 14.57 -39.75 -15.52
CA LYS A 358 14.54 -41.11 -14.95
C LYS A 358 14.30 -42.21 -16.01
N ILE A 359 14.95 -42.07 -17.16
CA ILE A 359 14.95 -43.05 -18.26
C ILE A 359 16.35 -43.56 -18.52
N GLU A 360 16.47 -44.70 -19.20
CA GLU A 360 17.77 -45.19 -19.66
C GLU A 360 18.44 -44.15 -20.57
N GLY A 361 19.72 -43.90 -20.33
CA GLY A 361 20.50 -42.92 -21.10
C GLY A 361 20.28 -41.45 -20.74
N ASP A 362 19.62 -41.11 -19.62
CA ASP A 362 19.39 -39.70 -19.22
C ASP A 362 20.70 -38.91 -18.92
N ASN A 363 21.83 -39.60 -18.85
CA ASN A 363 23.17 -39.10 -18.59
C ASN A 363 24.08 -39.14 -19.83
N LEU A 364 23.55 -39.49 -21.00
CA LEU A 364 24.32 -39.49 -22.24
C LEU A 364 24.84 -38.09 -22.59
N ARG A 365 26.00 -38.07 -23.26
CA ARG A 365 26.61 -36.82 -23.75
C ARG A 365 25.65 -36.08 -24.68
N GLY A 366 25.43 -34.80 -24.41
CA GLY A 366 24.50 -33.94 -25.15
C GLY A 366 23.17 -33.69 -24.43
N ILE A 367 22.87 -34.41 -23.35
CA ILE A 367 21.72 -34.12 -22.50
C ILE A 367 22.12 -33.03 -21.48
N LEU A 368 21.61 -31.82 -21.70
CA LEU A 368 21.91 -30.66 -20.86
C LEU A 368 20.72 -30.33 -19.95
N PRO A 369 20.90 -30.33 -18.61
CA PRO A 369 19.84 -29.90 -17.70
C PRO A 369 19.51 -28.42 -17.89
N GLY A 370 18.22 -28.06 -18.00
CA GLY A 370 17.79 -26.71 -18.36
C GLY A 370 18.32 -25.60 -17.45
N ILE A 371 18.29 -25.79 -16.11
CA ILE A 371 18.83 -24.78 -15.18
C ILE A 371 20.34 -24.61 -15.37
N SER A 372 21.08 -25.70 -15.57
CA SER A 372 22.52 -25.66 -15.79
C SER A 372 22.85 -24.98 -17.12
N PHE A 373 22.10 -25.28 -18.18
CA PHE A 373 22.22 -24.66 -19.49
C PHE A 373 22.01 -23.14 -19.42
N LEU A 374 20.88 -22.70 -18.84
CA LEU A 374 20.55 -21.28 -18.70
C LEU A 374 21.61 -20.55 -17.87
N ARG A 375 22.05 -21.15 -16.76
CA ARG A 375 23.08 -20.56 -15.92
C ARG A 375 24.41 -20.37 -16.64
N GLN A 376 24.88 -21.40 -17.33
CA GLN A 376 26.10 -21.34 -18.10
C GLN A 376 26.02 -20.27 -19.18
N SER A 377 24.90 -20.22 -19.92
CA SER A 377 24.63 -19.19 -20.92
C SER A 377 24.59 -17.77 -20.32
N SER A 378 23.83 -17.56 -19.25
CA SER A 378 23.68 -16.26 -18.58
C SER A 378 24.98 -15.73 -17.96
N LEU A 379 25.90 -16.62 -17.56
CA LEU A 379 27.20 -16.29 -16.98
C LEU A 379 28.33 -16.19 -18.02
N GLY A 380 27.99 -16.21 -19.32
CA GLY A 380 28.96 -15.99 -20.41
C GLY A 380 29.76 -17.24 -20.82
N ASN A 381 29.34 -18.43 -20.37
CA ASN A 381 29.98 -19.70 -20.70
C ASN A 381 28.98 -20.66 -21.38
N PRO A 382 28.37 -20.28 -22.53
CA PRO A 382 27.30 -21.08 -23.13
C PRO A 382 27.83 -22.48 -23.50
N PRO A 383 27.09 -23.55 -23.16
CA PRO A 383 27.49 -24.90 -23.53
C PRO A 383 27.43 -25.10 -25.04
N GLN A 384 28.25 -26.02 -25.56
CA GLN A 384 28.23 -26.36 -26.99
C GLN A 384 26.90 -27.05 -27.36
N ILE A 385 26.27 -26.55 -28.43
CA ILE A 385 25.02 -27.08 -28.97
C ILE A 385 25.22 -27.60 -30.40
N GLY A 386 24.47 -28.64 -30.76
CA GLY A 386 24.45 -29.20 -32.11
C GLY A 386 23.50 -28.45 -33.05
N LYS A 387 23.46 -28.88 -34.33
CA LYS A 387 22.56 -28.29 -35.36
C LYS A 387 21.08 -28.60 -35.14
N LYS A 388 20.77 -29.71 -34.47
CA LYS A 388 19.41 -30.15 -34.14
C LYS A 388 19.29 -30.23 -32.63
N VAL A 389 18.37 -29.46 -32.08
CA VAL A 389 18.13 -29.36 -30.64
C VAL A 389 16.71 -29.82 -30.35
N VAL A 390 16.55 -30.63 -29.31
CA VAL A 390 15.25 -31.03 -28.76
C VAL A 390 15.16 -30.49 -27.35
N VAL A 391 14.14 -29.68 -27.08
CA VAL A 391 13.85 -29.16 -25.74
C VAL A 391 12.69 -29.96 -25.16
N ILE A 392 12.90 -30.54 -23.98
CA ILE A 392 11.89 -31.38 -23.31
C ILE A 392 11.29 -30.59 -22.14
N GLY A 393 10.03 -30.19 -22.29
CA GLY A 393 9.24 -29.47 -21.30
C GLY A 393 8.30 -28.43 -21.94
N GLY A 394 7.35 -27.90 -21.16
CA GLY A 394 6.39 -26.89 -21.61
C GLY A 394 6.22 -25.70 -20.67
N GLY A 395 7.12 -25.55 -19.68
CA GLY A 395 7.10 -24.42 -18.75
C GLY A 395 8.05 -23.29 -19.15
N ASN A 396 8.11 -22.23 -18.34
CA ASN A 396 8.96 -21.06 -18.57
C ASN A 396 10.43 -21.42 -18.90
N VAL A 397 11.01 -22.38 -18.16
CA VAL A 397 12.39 -22.84 -18.39
C VAL A 397 12.56 -23.43 -19.78
N ALA A 398 11.58 -24.18 -20.31
CA ALA A 398 11.68 -24.76 -21.64
C ALA A 398 11.64 -23.68 -22.72
N ILE A 399 10.77 -22.68 -22.55
CA ILE A 399 10.68 -21.52 -23.45
C ILE A 399 11.94 -20.66 -23.40
N ASP A 400 12.54 -20.49 -22.22
CA ASP A 400 13.78 -19.70 -22.07
C ASP A 400 15.02 -20.44 -22.62
N VAL A 401 15.00 -21.78 -22.65
CA VAL A 401 16.06 -22.62 -23.23
C VAL A 401 15.99 -22.67 -24.76
N ALA A 402 14.77 -22.69 -25.31
CA ALA A 402 14.51 -22.65 -26.74
C ALA A 402 14.88 -21.28 -27.34
#